data_AF-A0A971XDN2-F1
#
_entry.id   AF-A0A971XDN2-F1
#
_cell.length_a   1.000
_cell.length_b   1.000
_cell.length_c   1.000
_cell.angle_alpha   90.00
_cell.angle_beta   90.00
_cell.angle_gamma   90.00
#
_symmetry.space_group_name_H-M   'P 1'
#
loop_
_entity.id
_entity.type
_entity.pdbx_description
1 polymer ?
#
loop_
_entity_poly.entity_id
_entity_poly.type
_entity_poly.pdbx_seq_one_letter_code
_entity_poly.pdbx_strand_id
1 'polypeptide(L)'
;MKIVKSARAGSAESNDILIMISPSDEIEISLDSIVDKQYGDEIVRVIRETLESEGVTGAKIVAQDKGALDFTIKARVKSSIARGAGE
;
A
#
# COMPACT_ATOMS: atom_id res chain seq x y z
N MET A 1 -7.11 11.16 -7.50
CA MET A 1 -7.35 11.24 -6.05
C MET A 1 -6.11 11.78 -5.37
N LYS A 2 -6.25 12.65 -4.36
CA LYS A 2 -5.12 13.23 -3.62
C LYS A 2 -5.17 12.74 -2.17
N ILE A 3 -4.03 12.31 -1.63
CA ILE A 3 -3.91 11.97 -0.21
C ILE A 3 -3.70 13.26 0.58
N VAL A 4 -4.58 13.52 1.56
CA VAL A 4 -4.59 14.78 2.33
C VAL A 4 -4.13 14.59 3.77
N LYS A 5 -4.19 13.36 4.29
CA LYS A 5 -3.72 13.00 5.63
C LYS A 5 -3.05 11.64 5.62
N SER A 6 -2.12 11.43 6.56
CA SER A 6 -1.54 10.10 6.77
C SER A 6 -2.60 9.13 7.28
N ALA A 7 -2.58 7.91 6.75
CA ALA A 7 -3.50 6.85 7.12
C ALA A 7 -2.82 5.49 7.10
N ARG A 8 -3.45 4.50 7.72
CA ARG A 8 -2.99 3.12 7.71
C ARG A 8 -4.12 2.11 7.57
N ALA A 9 -3.84 0.96 6.99
CA ALA A 9 -4.76 -0.17 6.90
C ALA A 9 -4.01 -1.51 6.93
N GLY A 10 -4.64 -2.53 7.53
CA GLY A 10 -4.05 -3.85 7.73
C GLY A 10 -3.25 -3.97 9.03
N SER A 11 -2.46 -5.04 9.14
CA SER A 11 -1.63 -5.37 10.30
C SER A 11 -0.33 -6.04 9.85
N ALA A 12 0.67 -6.07 10.74
CA ALA A 12 1.93 -6.77 10.52
C ALA A 12 1.87 -8.26 10.95
N GLU A 13 0.67 -8.86 10.87
CA GLU A 13 0.42 -10.25 11.23
C GLU A 13 0.53 -11.17 10.01
N SER A 14 0.72 -12.48 10.25
CA SER A 14 0.87 -13.47 9.18
C SER A 14 -0.31 -13.46 8.20
N ASN A 15 0.01 -13.50 6.90
CA ASN A 15 -0.93 -13.44 5.78
C ASN A 15 -1.66 -12.09 5.60
N ASP A 16 -1.23 -11.03 6.29
CA ASP A 16 -1.69 -9.67 6.08
C ASP A 16 -0.50 -8.73 5.81
N ILE A 17 -0.84 -7.50 5.40
CA ILE A 17 0.10 -6.43 5.08
C ILE A 17 -0.35 -5.14 5.75
N LEU A 18 0.56 -4.48 6.46
CA LEU A 18 0.31 -3.13 6.98
C LEU A 18 0.73 -2.12 5.92
N ILE A 19 -0.24 -1.38 5.39
CA ILE A 19 -0.02 -0.26 4.49
C ILE A 19 -0.13 1.04 5.29
N MET A 20 0.91 1.86 5.23
CA MET A 20 0.91 3.23 5.71
C MET A 20 1.06 4.16 4.53
N ILE A 21 0.12 5.08 4.36
CA ILE A 21 0.08 6.05 3.27
C ILE A 21 0.21 7.46 3.84
N SER A 22 0.97 8.33 3.17
CA SER A 22 1.11 9.75 3.53
C SER A 22 1.10 10.63 2.28
N PRO A 23 0.72 11.91 2.38
CA PRO A 23 0.80 12.85 1.26
C PRO A 23 2.23 12.94 0.72
N SER A 24 2.38 12.87 -0.60
CA SER A 24 3.61 13.16 -1.35
C SER A 24 3.25 13.69 -2.73
N ASP A 25 4.19 14.34 -3.40
CA ASP A 25 4.01 14.82 -4.78
C ASP A 25 4.19 13.70 -5.80
N GLU A 26 4.96 12.66 -5.45
CA GLU A 26 5.24 11.49 -6.29
C GLU A 26 4.82 10.19 -5.60
N ILE A 27 4.77 9.08 -6.35
CA ILE A 27 4.54 7.74 -5.79
C ILE A 27 5.87 7.15 -5.33
N GLU A 28 6.06 7.08 -4.02
CA GLU A 28 7.20 6.44 -3.37
C GLU A 28 6.73 5.19 -2.63
N ILE A 29 7.34 4.02 -2.90
CA ILE A 29 6.94 2.75 -2.25
C ILE A 29 8.18 2.16 -1.56
N SER A 30 8.07 1.92 -0.26
CA SER A 30 9.05 1.18 0.54
C SER A 30 8.41 -0.12 1.04
N LEU A 31 9.01 -1.26 0.72
CA LEU A 31 8.55 -2.58 1.12
C LEU A 31 9.50 -3.21 2.15
N ASP A 32 8.94 -3.74 3.23
CA ASP A 32 9.60 -4.68 4.15
C ASP A 32 8.78 -5.98 4.13
N SER A 33 9.36 -7.08 3.62
CA SER A 33 8.64 -8.35 3.48
C SER A 33 9.54 -9.54 3.84
N ILE A 34 8.95 -10.56 4.48
CA ILE A 34 9.62 -11.84 4.72
C ILE A 34 9.78 -12.68 3.42
N VAL A 35 9.00 -12.36 2.39
CA VAL A 35 9.04 -13.03 1.07
C VAL A 35 9.60 -12.11 -0.03
N ASP A 36 10.25 -11.01 0.34
CA ASP A 36 10.77 -9.99 -0.58
C ASP A 36 11.61 -10.58 -1.72
N LYS A 37 12.51 -11.52 -1.41
CA LYS A 37 13.37 -12.17 -2.41
C LYS A 37 12.61 -12.94 -3.50
N GLN A 38 11.38 -13.36 -3.23
CA GLN A 38 10.58 -14.17 -4.15
C GLN A 38 9.47 -13.35 -4.82
N TYR A 39 8.87 -12.42 -4.09
CA TYR A 39 7.66 -11.71 -4.51
C TYR A 39 7.72 -10.19 -4.29
N GLY A 40 8.85 -9.61 -3.90
CA GLY A 40 8.97 -8.18 -3.60
C GLY A 40 8.55 -7.28 -4.76
N ASP A 41 9.08 -7.54 -5.96
CA ASP A 41 8.71 -6.81 -7.19
C ASP A 41 7.22 -6.93 -7.51
N GLU A 42 6.64 -8.10 -7.23
CA GLU A 42 5.23 -8.40 -7.49
C GLU A 42 4.31 -7.64 -6.52
N ILE A 43 4.66 -7.63 -5.22
CA ILE A 43 3.97 -6.86 -4.20
C ILE A 43 4.00 -5.37 -4.55
N VAL A 44 5.17 -4.84 -4.93
CA VAL A 44 5.31 -3.43 -5.34
C VAL A 44 4.48 -3.14 -6.59
N ARG A 45 4.46 -4.05 -7.58
CA ARG A 45 3.63 -3.91 -8.78
C ARG A 45 2.15 -3.83 -8.41
N VAL A 46 1.66 -4.75 -7.59
CA VAL A 46 0.26 -4.79 -7.14
C VAL A 46 -0.12 -3.51 -6.39
N ILE A 47 0.75 -3.00 -5.51
CA ILE A 47 0.53 -1.72 -4.80
C ILE A 47 0.42 -0.57 -5.80
N ARG A 48 1.37 -0.46 -6.74
CA ARG A 48 1.41 0.60 -7.75
C ARG A 48 0.18 0.57 -8.67
N GLU A 49 -0.15 -0.59 -9.23
CA GLU A 49 -1.35 -0.77 -10.07
C GLU A 49 -2.62 -0.39 -9.32
N THR A 50 -2.70 -0.73 -8.02
CA THR A 50 -3.86 -0.37 -7.19
C THR A 50 -3.96 1.15 -7.01
N LEU A 51 -2.86 1.83 -6.70
CA LEU A 51 -2.82 3.29 -6.58
C LEU A 51 -3.26 3.98 -7.88
N GLU A 52 -2.74 3.52 -9.03
CA GLU A 52 -3.10 4.02 -10.35
C GLU A 52 -4.58 3.79 -10.67
N SER A 53 -5.12 2.62 -10.33
CA SER A 53 -6.54 2.30 -10.54
C SER A 53 -7.49 3.17 -9.71
N GLU A 54 -7.05 3.61 -8.52
CA GLU A 54 -7.78 4.57 -7.67
C GLU A 54 -7.47 6.04 -8.05
N GLY A 55 -6.67 6.25 -9.09
CA GLY A 55 -6.29 7.56 -9.62
C GLY A 55 -5.38 8.36 -8.68
N VAL A 56 -4.67 7.72 -7.76
CA VAL A 56 -3.71 8.40 -6.86
C VAL A 56 -2.49 8.81 -7.67
N THR A 57 -2.17 10.11 -7.66
CA THR A 57 -1.05 10.66 -8.44
C THR A 57 0.23 10.90 -7.63
N GLY A 58 0.11 10.97 -6.30
CA GLY A 58 1.23 11.22 -5.39
C GLY A 58 0.91 10.73 -3.97
N ALA A 59 1.76 9.85 -3.46
CA ALA A 59 1.64 9.25 -2.15
C ALA A 59 2.94 8.54 -1.75
N LYS A 60 3.33 8.70 -0.49
CA LYS A 60 4.39 7.89 0.12
C LYS A 60 3.77 6.67 0.80
N ILE A 61 4.20 5.49 0.39
CA ILE A 61 3.75 4.20 0.91
C ILE A 61 4.88 3.52 1.66
N VAL A 62 4.57 3.06 2.86
CA VAL A 62 5.40 2.10 3.60
C VAL A 62 4.56 0.84 3.81
N ALA A 63 5.03 -0.28 3.28
CA ALA A 63 4.38 -1.57 3.31
C ALA A 63 5.18 -2.55 4.16
N GLN A 64 4.55 -3.14 5.18
CA GLN A 64 5.12 -4.23 5.98
C GLN A 64 4.32 -5.51 5.73
N ASP A 65 4.92 -6.45 5.03
CA ASP A 65 4.27 -7.67 4.54
C ASP A 65 4.74 -8.94 5.26
N LYS A 66 3.78 -9.79 5.60
CA LYS A 66 4.01 -11.12 6.17
C LYS A 66 3.39 -12.22 5.30
N GLY A 67 3.52 -12.11 3.98
CA GLY A 67 3.01 -13.08 3.00
C GLY A 67 1.55 -12.89 2.65
N ALA A 68 1.09 -11.64 2.52
CA ALA A 68 -0.26 -11.34 2.08
C ALA A 68 -0.47 -11.74 0.62
N LEU A 69 -1.67 -12.22 0.30
CA LEU A 69 -2.09 -12.50 -1.08
C LEU A 69 -2.47 -11.19 -1.79
N ASP A 70 -2.38 -11.17 -3.13
CA ASP A 70 -2.68 -10.00 -3.95
C ASP A 70 -4.01 -9.33 -3.64
N PHE A 71 -5.08 -10.12 -3.40
CA PHE A 71 -6.38 -9.56 -3.06
C PHE A 71 -6.38 -8.85 -1.70
N THR A 72 -5.59 -9.35 -0.75
CA THR A 72 -5.40 -8.72 0.57
C THR A 72 -4.64 -7.41 0.39
N ILE A 73 -3.54 -7.42 -0.36
CA ILE A 73 -2.73 -6.23 -0.66
C ILE A 73 -3.62 -5.15 -1.29
N LYS A 74 -4.36 -5.49 -2.35
CA LYS A 74 -5.31 -4.59 -3.02
C LYS A 74 -6.32 -4.00 -2.04
N ALA A 75 -6.94 -4.83 -1.21
CA ALA A 75 -7.93 -4.38 -0.24
C ALA A 75 -7.33 -3.43 0.82
N ARG A 76 -6.12 -3.71 1.32
CA ARG A 76 -5.42 -2.84 2.30
C ARG A 76 -4.99 -1.53 1.69
N VAL A 77 -4.47 -1.53 0.46
CA VAL A 77 -4.11 -0.32 -0.26
C VAL A 77 -5.35 0.57 -0.45
N LYS A 78 -6.45 0.03 -1.01
CA LYS A 78 -7.71 0.79 -1.18
C LYS A 78 -8.23 1.35 0.14
N SER A 79 -8.22 0.54 1.20
CA SER A 79 -8.64 0.98 2.55
C SER A 79 -7.77 2.12 3.08
N SER A 80 -6.46 2.09 2.82
CA SER A 80 -5.55 3.16 3.22
C SER A 80 -5.79 4.44 2.43
N ILE A 81 -6.07 4.32 1.12
CA ILE A 81 -6.38 5.45 0.23
C ILE A 81 -7.67 6.13 0.68
N ALA A 82 -8.75 5.39 0.89
CA ALA A 82 -10.03 5.91 1.38
C ALA A 82 -9.85 6.74 2.66
N ARG A 83 -9.14 6.16 3.65
CA ARG A 83 -8.82 6.84 4.90
C ARG A 83 -7.90 8.04 4.70
N GLY A 84 -6.97 8.02 3.74
CA GLY A 84 -6.02 9.10 3.48
C GLY A 84 -6.59 10.26 2.67
N ALA A 85 -7.57 9.99 1.81
CA ALA A 85 -8.25 10.96 0.96
C ALA A 85 -9.32 11.79 1.69
N GLY A 86 -9.76 11.34 2.89
CA GLY A 86 -10.66 12.11 3.73
C GLY A 86 -12.09 11.59 3.82
N GLU A 87 -12.33 10.29 3.59
CA GLU A 87 -13.48 9.62 4.22
C GLU A 87 -13.31 9.50 5.74
#